data_AF-A0A3D2J672-F1
#
_entry.id   AF-A0A3D2J672-F1
#
_cell.length_a   1.000
_cell.length_b   1.000
_cell.length_c   1.000
_cell.angle_alpha   90.00
_cell.angle_beta   90.00
_cell.angle_gamma   90.00
#
_symmetry.space_group_name_H-M   'P 1'
#
loop_
_entity.id
_entity.type
_entity.pdbx_description
1 polymer ?
#
loop_
_entity_poly.entity_id
_entity_poly.type
_entity_poly.pdbx_seq_one_letter_code
_entity_poly.pdbx_strand_id
1 'polypeptide(L)'
;MTSPYIHHPIAEALASIVQGEYPWYALGCFLHDGWCYAVDAREELIAEPPSVGKTLQEKRWAAFCAATVEELCKRPGVSCPSWTSQPEYTLELPLWYFPQPSQRE
;
A
#
# COMPACT_ATOMS: atom_id res chain seq x y z
N MET A 1 26.85 -9.82 -15.26
CA MET A 1 26.40 -9.57 -13.89
C MET A 1 24.98 -9.04 -13.99
N THR A 2 23.99 -9.84 -13.63
CA THR A 2 22.60 -9.38 -13.49
C THR A 2 22.51 -8.53 -12.24
N SER A 3 21.96 -7.32 -12.35
CA SER A 3 21.64 -6.50 -11.17
C SER A 3 20.69 -7.27 -10.25
N PRO A 4 20.85 -7.20 -8.93
CA PRO A 4 19.85 -7.77 -8.03
C PRO A 4 18.48 -7.16 -8.33
N TYR A 5 17.43 -7.99 -8.26
CA TYR A 5 16.05 -7.53 -8.39
C TYR A 5 15.72 -6.62 -7.21
N ILE A 6 15.09 -5.47 -7.49
CA ILE A 6 14.72 -4.50 -6.46
C ILE A 6 13.28 -4.78 -6.04
N HIS A 7 13.05 -4.98 -4.75
CA HIS A 7 11.73 -5.15 -4.16
C HIS A 7 11.08 -3.79 -3.91
N HIS A 8 9.77 -3.72 -4.13
CA HIS A 8 8.94 -2.52 -3.94
C HIS A 8 7.99 -2.75 -2.76
N PRO A 9 8.41 -2.47 -1.51
CA PRO A 9 7.56 -2.64 -0.34
C PRO A 9 6.41 -1.63 -0.30
N ILE A 10 5.34 -1.95 0.42
CA ILE A 10 4.15 -1.09 0.53
C ILE A 10 4.47 0.29 1.15
N ALA A 11 5.43 0.33 2.07
CA ALA A 11 5.88 1.57 2.69
C ALA A 11 6.50 2.55 1.67
N GLU A 12 7.24 2.01 0.69
CA GLU A 12 7.83 2.80 -0.39
C GLU A 12 6.74 3.31 -1.34
N ALA A 13 5.74 2.48 -1.66
CA ALA A 13 4.63 2.90 -2.51
C ALA A 13 3.94 4.17 -1.99
N LEU A 14 3.65 4.24 -0.67
CA LEU A 14 3.08 5.45 -0.08
C LEU A 14 4.07 6.61 -0.10
N ALA A 15 5.34 6.37 0.22
CA ALA A 15 6.36 7.42 0.19
C ALA A 15 6.48 8.06 -1.20
N SER A 16 6.47 7.26 -2.27
CA SER A 16 6.48 7.75 -3.65
C SER A 16 5.22 8.56 -3.97
N ILE A 17 4.04 8.09 -3.55
CA ILE A 17 2.77 8.83 -3.73
C ILE A 17 2.83 10.20 -3.05
N VAL A 18 3.34 10.26 -1.83
CA VAL A 18 3.51 11.52 -1.07
C VAL A 18 4.47 12.46 -1.79
N GLN A 19 5.48 11.93 -2.48
CA GLN A 19 6.44 12.69 -3.29
C GLN A 19 5.91 13.11 -4.66
N GLY A 20 4.68 12.71 -5.03
CA GLY A 20 4.02 13.10 -6.28
C GLY A 20 4.07 12.05 -7.40
N GLU A 21 4.51 10.83 -7.11
CA GLU A 21 4.43 9.72 -8.06
C GLU A 21 2.97 9.36 -8.35
N TYR A 22 2.73 8.83 -9.56
CA TYR A 22 1.41 8.36 -9.93
C TYR A 22 0.97 7.18 -9.05
N PRO A 23 -0.14 7.26 -8.30
CA PRO A 23 -0.44 6.27 -7.29
C PRO A 23 -0.61 4.84 -7.80
N TRP A 24 -1.20 4.69 -8.98
CA TRP A 24 -1.40 3.37 -9.57
C TRP A 24 -0.10 2.78 -10.12
N TYR A 25 0.90 3.61 -10.44
CA TYR A 25 2.24 3.12 -10.76
C TYR A 25 2.95 2.61 -9.50
N ALA A 26 3.01 3.43 -8.45
CA ALA A 26 3.67 3.07 -7.19
C ALA A 26 3.06 1.81 -6.54
N LEU A 27 1.73 1.75 -6.44
CA LEU A 27 1.02 0.57 -5.95
C LEU A 27 1.15 -0.61 -6.92
N GLY A 28 1.17 -0.34 -8.23
CA GLY A 28 1.35 -1.35 -9.26
C GLY A 28 2.65 -2.13 -9.09
N CYS A 29 3.76 -1.44 -8.78
CA CYS A 29 5.05 -2.08 -8.50
C CYS A 29 4.97 -3.04 -7.29
N PHE A 30 4.39 -2.58 -6.17
CA PHE A 30 4.17 -3.44 -4.99
C PHE A 30 3.29 -4.65 -5.31
N LEU A 31 2.18 -4.45 -6.02
CA LEU A 31 1.27 -5.53 -6.40
C LEU A 31 1.98 -6.55 -7.32
N HIS A 32 2.82 -6.08 -8.24
CA HIS A 32 3.59 -6.93 -9.13
C HIS A 32 4.54 -7.86 -8.36
N ASP A 33 5.23 -7.31 -7.37
CA ASP A 33 6.13 -8.07 -6.49
C ASP A 33 5.35 -9.06 -5.63
N GLY A 34 4.32 -8.59 -4.93
CA GLY A 34 3.51 -9.42 -4.03
C GLY A 34 2.75 -10.53 -4.76
N TRP A 35 2.28 -10.31 -5.99
CA TRP A 35 1.51 -11.31 -6.73
C TRP A 35 2.38 -12.28 -7.53
N CYS A 36 3.48 -11.80 -8.13
CA CYS A 36 4.15 -12.52 -9.22
C CYS A 36 5.68 -12.64 -9.06
N TYR A 37 6.39 -11.58 -8.70
CA TYR A 37 7.85 -11.51 -8.88
C TYR A 37 8.68 -11.76 -7.61
N ALA A 38 8.11 -11.49 -6.44
CA ALA A 38 8.80 -11.64 -5.15
C ALA A 38 7.90 -12.40 -4.16
N VAL A 39 7.28 -13.49 -4.63
CA VAL A 39 6.31 -14.28 -3.85
C VAL A 39 6.89 -14.86 -2.56
N ASP A 40 8.19 -15.15 -2.56
CA ASP A 40 8.94 -15.67 -1.41
C ASP A 40 9.31 -14.58 -0.40
N ALA A 41 9.21 -13.31 -0.79
CA ALA A 41 9.52 -12.15 0.04
C ALA A 41 8.28 -11.35 0.46
N ARG A 42 7.07 -11.92 0.33
CA ARG A 42 5.81 -11.22 0.65
C ARG A 42 5.77 -10.64 2.05
N GLU A 43 6.29 -11.38 3.03
CA GLU A 43 6.36 -10.90 4.41
C GLU A 43 7.28 -9.68 4.54
N GLU A 44 8.39 -9.63 3.79
CA GLU A 44 9.29 -8.48 3.75
C GLU A 44 8.63 -7.26 3.10
N LEU A 45 7.86 -7.46 2.02
CA LEU A 45 7.17 -6.39 1.30
C LEU A 45 6.13 -5.64 2.15
N ILE A 46 5.63 -6.29 3.21
CA ILE A 46 4.55 -5.76 4.07
C ILE A 46 4.96 -5.58 5.53
N ALA A 47 6.19 -5.97 5.90
CA ALA A 47 6.65 -5.91 7.28
C ALA A 47 6.63 -4.48 7.83
N GLU A 48 7.17 -3.53 7.05
CA GLU A 48 7.27 -2.14 7.43
C GLU A 48 5.94 -1.40 7.15
N PRO A 49 5.35 -0.74 8.16
CA PRO A 49 4.16 0.07 7.94
C PRO A 49 4.49 1.34 7.12
N PRO A 50 3.62 1.78 6.20
CA PRO A 50 3.78 3.06 5.53
C PRO A 50 3.72 4.25 6.50
N SER A 51 4.44 5.34 6.24
CA SER A 51 4.40 6.53 7.10
C SER A 51 2.96 7.07 7.28
N VAL A 52 2.56 7.38 8.52
CA VAL A 52 1.23 7.94 8.80
C VAL A 52 1.10 9.31 8.13
N GLY A 53 0.12 9.42 7.22
CA GLY A 53 -0.13 10.64 6.46
C GLY A 53 -0.45 11.84 7.35
N LYS A 54 0.10 13.00 7.00
CA LYS A 54 -0.13 14.28 7.67
C LYS A 54 -1.37 14.97 7.11
N THR A 55 -1.59 14.87 5.80
CA THR A 55 -2.78 15.42 5.14
C THR A 55 -3.90 14.40 5.05
N LEU A 56 -5.14 14.86 4.85
CA LEU A 56 -6.29 13.97 4.66
C LEU A 56 -6.10 13.03 3.45
N GLN A 57 -5.46 13.51 2.39
CA GLN A 57 -5.19 12.70 1.21
C GLN A 57 -4.17 11.60 1.51
N GLU A 58 -3.09 11.92 2.21
CA GLU A 58 -2.08 10.95 2.62
C GLU A 58 -2.64 9.90 3.57
N LYS A 59 -3.51 10.29 4.52
CA LYS A 59 -4.21 9.35 5.41
C LYS A 59 -5.11 8.39 4.63
N ARG A 60 -5.80 8.86 3.59
CA ARG A 60 -6.58 8.00 2.70
C ARG A 60 -5.71 7.00 1.95
N TRP A 61 -4.55 7.43 1.46
CA TRP A 61 -3.61 6.51 0.83
C TRP A 61 -3.00 5.52 1.82
N ALA A 62 -2.68 5.94 3.04
CA ALA A 62 -2.22 5.04 4.09
C ALA A 62 -3.26 3.95 4.40
N ALA A 63 -4.53 4.33 4.54
CA ALA A 63 -5.62 3.37 4.75
C ALA A 63 -5.84 2.44 3.55
N PHE A 64 -5.72 2.97 2.32
CA PHE A 64 -5.77 2.14 1.12
C PHE A 64 -4.61 1.13 1.06
N CYS A 65 -3.41 1.54 1.47
CA CYS A 65 -2.25 0.65 1.55
C CYS A 65 -2.49 -0.49 2.55
N ALA A 66 -3.03 -0.20 3.73
CA ALA A 66 -3.38 -1.23 4.71
C ALA A 66 -4.41 -2.23 4.16
N ALA A 67 -5.49 -1.74 3.55
CA ALA A 67 -6.49 -2.60 2.91
C ALA A 67 -5.90 -3.47 1.78
N THR A 68 -4.93 -2.93 1.03
CA THR A 68 -4.21 -3.67 -0.02
C THR A 68 -3.35 -4.78 0.57
N VAL A 69 -2.68 -4.52 1.69
CA VAL A 69 -1.91 -5.55 2.42
C VAL A 69 -2.83 -6.62 2.98
N GLU A 70 -3.97 -6.24 3.58
CA GLU A 70 -4.97 -7.21 4.05
C GLU A 70 -5.44 -8.14 2.93
N GLU A 71 -5.66 -7.59 1.73
CA GLU A 71 -6.02 -8.39 0.55
C GLU A 71 -4.89 -9.35 0.14
N LEU A 72 -3.63 -8.90 0.15
CA LEU A 72 -2.49 -9.76 -0.13
C LEU A 72 -2.37 -10.89 0.90
N CYS A 73 -2.70 -10.63 2.17
CA CYS A 73 -2.64 -11.59 3.27
C CYS A 73 -3.70 -12.70 3.18
N LYS A 74 -4.71 -12.57 2.31
CA LYS A 74 -5.63 -13.67 2.00
C LYS A 74 -4.96 -14.79 1.21
N ARG A 75 -3.75 -14.57 0.68
CA ARG A 75 -2.98 -15.60 -0.01
C ARG A 75 -2.42 -16.63 0.97
N PRO A 76 -2.32 -17.90 0.58
CA PRO A 76 -1.73 -18.93 1.41
C PRO A 76 -0.29 -18.57 1.81
N GLY A 77 0.04 -18.76 3.10
CA GLY A 77 1.41 -18.59 3.61
C GLY A 77 1.83 -17.14 3.86
N VAL A 78 0.91 -16.18 3.90
CA VAL A 78 1.21 -14.78 4.22
C VAL A 78 0.54 -14.39 5.53
N SER A 79 1.32 -14.04 6.54
CA SER A 79 0.81 -13.56 7.82
C SER A 79 0.46 -12.08 7.73
N CYS A 80 -0.73 -11.68 8.21
CA CYS A 80 -1.12 -10.28 8.20
C CYS A 80 -0.39 -9.50 9.31
N PRO A 81 0.34 -8.42 8.99
CA PRO A 81 0.99 -7.60 10.00
C PRO A 81 -0.03 -6.92 10.91
N SER A 82 0.27 -6.84 12.21
CA SER A 82 -0.63 -6.20 13.18
C SER A 82 -0.89 -4.71 12.93
N TRP A 83 -0.02 -4.04 12.15
CA TRP A 83 -0.15 -2.62 11.87
C TRP A 83 -1.36 -2.31 10.97
N THR A 84 -1.81 -3.24 10.12
CA THR A 84 -2.93 -3.01 9.19
C THR A 84 -4.23 -2.68 9.92
N SER A 85 -4.41 -3.23 11.13
CA SER A 85 -5.58 -3.01 11.97
C SER A 85 -5.46 -1.80 12.91
N GLN A 86 -4.37 -1.02 12.83
CA GLN A 86 -4.21 0.14 13.71
C GLN A 86 -5.14 1.29 13.28
N PRO A 87 -5.63 2.10 14.24
CA PRO A 87 -6.56 3.21 13.94
C PRO A 87 -6.02 4.24 12.94
N GLU A 88 -4.69 4.41 12.88
CA GLU A 88 -4.02 5.33 11.96
C GLU A 88 -4.10 4.90 10.48
N TYR A 89 -4.37 3.62 10.22
CA TYR A 89 -4.62 3.08 8.87
C TYR A 89 -6.10 2.78 8.62
N THR A 90 -6.99 3.21 9.52
CA THR A 90 -8.43 3.06 9.37
C THR A 90 -9.08 4.41 9.07
N LEU A 91 -10.05 4.44 8.17
CA LEU A 91 -10.86 5.63 7.94
C LEU A 91 -12.18 5.52 8.70
N GLU A 92 -12.60 6.62 9.33
CA GLU A 92 -13.91 6.71 10.00
C GLU A 92 -15.08 6.50 9.02
N LEU A 93 -14.89 6.92 7.77
CA LEU A 93 -15.86 6.76 6.69
C LEU A 93 -15.24 5.93 5.55
N PRO A 94 -16.04 5.13 4.83
CA PRO A 94 -15.56 4.39 3.68
C PRO A 94 -14.93 5.29 2.61
N LEU A 95 -13.95 4.76 1.87
CA LEU A 95 -13.23 5.48 0.82
C LEU A 95 -14.14 6.11 -0.25
N TRP A 96 -15.23 5.44 -0.63
CA TRP A 96 -16.20 5.91 -1.63
C TRP A 96 -17.11 7.05 -1.15
N TYR A 97 -17.04 7.42 0.13
CA TYR A 97 -17.78 8.56 0.68
C TYR A 97 -17.10 9.91 0.36
N PHE A 98 -15.86 9.87 -0.13
CA PHE A 98 -15.09 11.07 -0.43
C PHE A 98 -15.16 11.42 -1.92
N PRO A 99 -15.41 12.71 -2.26
CA PRO A 99 -15.60 13.12 -3.65
C PRO A 99 -14.34 12.85 -4.47
N GLN A 100 -14.52 12.18 -5.61
CA GLN A 100 -13.45 11.94 -6.58
C GLN A 100 -13.26 13.18 -7.46
N PRO A 101 -12.05 13.46 -8.00
CA PRO A 101 -11.85 14.53 -8.97
C PRO A 101 -12.74 14.37 -10.21
N SER A 102 -13.05 13.14 -10.61
CA SER A 102 -13.98 12.79 -11.69
C SER A 102 -15.45 13.12 -11.39
N GLN A 103 -15.77 13.45 -10.13
CA GLN A 103 -17.10 13.83 -9.68
C GLN A 103 -17.23 15.35 -9.45
N ARG A 104 -16.19 16.12 -9.76
CA ARG A 104 -16.29 17.58 -9.83
C ARG A 104 -16.67 17.92 -11.27
N GLU A 105 -17.87 18.48 -11.42
CA GLU A 105 -18.48 18.92 -12.68
C GLU A 105 -17.54 19.78 -13.55
#